data_AF-A0A7Y7CWF6-F1
#
_entry.id   AF-A0A7Y7CWF6-F1
#
_cell.length_a   1.000
_cell.length_b   1.000
_cell.length_c   1.000
_cell.angle_alpha   90.00
_cell.angle_beta   90.00
_cell.angle_gamma   90.00
#
_symmetry.space_group_name_H-M   'P 1'
#
loop_
_entity.id
_entity.type
_entity.pdbx_description
1 polymer ?
#
loop_
_entity_poly.entity_id
_entity_poly.type
_entity_poly.pdbx_seq_one_letter_code
_entity_poly.pdbx_strand_id
1 'polypeptide(L)'
;MNVSRSKIAIADLLDCCEIYRDRCIRHGYPNEGDEILRLSHAVYHRFNEVTQTRERRNVERAWGVLHHSLVRIQERSSDLSRLGVMDAEERLFVEECLEEVHKYIRRYFARRHQPSWRRGA
;
A
#
# COMPACT_ATOMS: atom_id res chain seq x y z
N MET A 1 14.67 3.33 -13.07
CA MET A 1 13.69 2.83 -12.09
C MET A 1 13.17 4.04 -11.33
N ASN A 2 11.93 4.51 -11.56
CA ASN A 2 11.47 5.77 -10.96
C ASN A 2 10.96 5.54 -9.53
N VAL A 3 11.90 5.27 -8.61
CA VAL A 3 11.63 5.15 -7.16
C VAL A 3 10.94 6.41 -6.65
N SER A 4 11.29 7.58 -7.18
CA SER A 4 10.72 8.88 -6.78
C SER A 4 9.20 8.91 -6.94
N ARG A 5 8.69 8.48 -8.11
CA ARG A 5 7.24 8.45 -8.37
C ARG A 5 6.49 7.53 -7.41
N SER A 6 7.03 6.33 -7.12
CA SER A 6 6.42 5.43 -6.16
C SER A 6 6.50 5.96 -4.72
N LYS A 7 7.53 6.73 -4.36
CA LYS A 7 7.61 7.38 -3.05
C LYS A 7 6.54 8.46 -2.88
N ILE A 8 6.33 9.27 -3.91
CA ILE A 8 5.27 10.28 -3.94
C ILE A 8 3.91 9.61 -3.77
N ALA A 9 3.62 8.60 -4.59
CA ALA A 9 2.36 7.85 -4.52
C ALA A 9 2.08 7.23 -3.14
N ILE A 10 3.11 6.79 -2.42
CA ILE A 10 2.93 6.21 -1.07
C ILE A 10 2.75 7.29 -0.01
N ALA A 11 3.37 8.45 -0.16
CA ALA A 11 3.12 9.59 0.70
C ALA A 11 1.68 10.09 0.51
N ASP A 12 1.25 10.28 -0.74
CA ASP A 12 -0.11 10.67 -1.07
C ASP A 12 -1.14 9.65 -0.54
N LEU A 13 -0.86 8.35 -0.65
CA LEU A 13 -1.70 7.29 -0.09
C LEU A 13 -1.83 7.40 1.43
N LEU A 14 -0.73 7.69 2.13
CA LEU A 14 -0.73 7.85 3.58
C LEU A 14 -1.59 9.04 3.99
N ASP A 15 -1.38 10.20 3.37
CA ASP A 15 -2.11 11.44 3.65
C ASP A 15 -3.63 11.26 3.42
N CYS A 16 -4.03 10.59 2.34
CA CYS A 16 -5.44 10.29 2.08
C CYS A 16 -6.03 9.31 3.11
N CYS A 17 -5.26 8.32 3.57
CA CYS A 17 -5.74 7.34 4.55
C CYS A 17 -6.00 7.97 5.93
N GLU A 18 -5.32 9.06 6.30
CA GLU A 18 -5.65 9.84 7.50
C GLU A 18 -7.05 10.46 7.39
N ILE A 19 -7.39 11.03 6.23
CA ILE A 19 -8.72 11.58 5.95
C ILE A 19 -9.78 10.48 5.99
N TYR A 20 -9.51 9.32 5.37
CA TYR A 20 -10.46 8.20 5.35
C TYR A 20 -10.69 7.62 6.74
N ARG A 21 -9.67 7.59 7.60
CA ARG A 21 -9.83 7.21 9.01
C ARG A 21 -10.79 8.15 9.73
N ASP A 22 -10.63 9.45 9.58
CA ASP A 22 -11.51 10.43 10.23
C ASP A 22 -12.95 10.35 9.75
N ARG A 23 -13.17 9.99 8.48
CA ARG A 23 -14.51 9.70 7.96
C ARG A 23 -15.06 8.40 8.51
N CYS A 24 -14.25 7.33 8.55
CA CYS A 24 -14.64 6.07 9.17
C CYS A 24 -15.15 6.26 10.61
N ILE A 25 -14.43 7.04 11.43
CA ILE A 25 -14.85 7.37 12.80
C ILE A 25 -16.23 8.04 12.82
N ARG A 26 -16.44 9.04 11.95
CA ARG A 26 -17.73 9.76 11.84
C ARG A 26 -18.88 8.89 11.35
N HIS A 27 -18.59 7.87 10.54
CA HIS A 27 -19.59 6.93 10.02
C HIS A 27 -19.81 5.70 10.93
N GLY A 28 -19.10 5.60 12.06
CA GLY A 28 -19.26 4.48 13.01
C GLY A 28 -18.43 3.24 12.67
N TYR A 29 -17.38 3.37 11.86
CA TYR A 29 -16.47 2.30 11.43
C TYR A 29 -15.01 2.53 11.89
N PRO A 30 -14.75 2.80 13.19
CA PRO A 30 -13.42 3.20 13.64
C PRO A 30 -12.35 2.13 13.39
N ASN A 31 -12.71 0.85 13.46
CA ASN A 31 -11.78 -0.26 13.25
C ASN A 31 -11.28 -0.32 11.80
N GLU A 32 -12.17 -0.06 10.85
CA GLU A 32 -11.90 -0.02 9.42
C GLU A 32 -10.96 1.15 9.09
N GLY A 33 -11.19 2.30 9.73
CA GLY A 33 -10.33 3.48 9.62
C GLY A 33 -8.93 3.27 10.21
N ASP A 34 -8.85 2.70 11.41
CA ASP A 34 -7.56 2.38 12.04
C ASP A 34 -6.79 1.31 11.25
N GLU A 35 -7.50 0.33 10.67
CA GLU A 35 -6.87 -0.69 9.85
C GLU A 35 -6.25 -0.11 8.57
N ILE A 36 -6.99 0.72 7.81
CA ILE A 36 -6.46 1.27 6.56
C ILE A 36 -5.27 2.18 6.79
N LEU A 37 -5.30 3.01 7.84
CA LEU A 37 -4.16 3.86 8.22
C LEU A 37 -2.95 3.03 8.67
N ARG A 38 -3.17 1.99 9.46
CA ARG A 38 -2.07 1.08 9.86
C ARG A 38 -1.45 0.38 8.65
N LEU A 39 -2.27 0.00 7.66
CA LEU A 39 -1.78 -0.61 6.42
C LEU A 39 -0.99 0.39 5.57
N SER A 40 -1.43 1.64 5.44
CA SER A 40 -0.72 2.67 4.68
C SER A 40 0.64 3.00 5.30
N HIS A 41 0.73 3.11 6.63
CA HIS A 41 2.01 3.21 7.34
C HIS A 41 2.91 2.00 7.07
N ALA A 42 2.37 0.78 7.10
CA ALA A 42 3.15 -0.41 6.80
C ALA A 42 3.73 -0.38 5.37
N VAL A 43 2.94 0.06 4.38
CA VAL A 43 3.43 0.27 3.01
C VAL A 43 4.55 1.32 2.97
N TYR A 44 4.36 2.47 3.61
CA TYR A 44 5.37 3.54 3.69
C TYR A 44 6.70 3.06 4.27
N HIS A 45 6.66 2.43 5.45
CA HIS A 45 7.87 1.97 6.12
C HIS A 45 8.56 0.84 5.34
N ARG A 46 7.81 -0.16 4.86
CA ARG A 46 8.41 -1.28 4.13
C ARG A 46 8.93 -0.89 2.77
N PHE A 47 8.27 0.04 2.07
CA PHE A 47 8.78 0.57 0.82
C PHE A 47 10.10 1.31 1.01
N ASN A 48 10.22 2.13 2.05
CA ASN A 48 11.48 2.79 2.38
C ASN A 48 12.57 1.77 2.75
N GLU A 49 12.25 0.74 3.54
CA GLU A 49 13.18 -0.34 3.87
C GLU A 49 13.71 -1.04 2.60
N VAL A 50 12.84 -1.46 1.67
CA VAL A 50 13.29 -2.16 0.45
C VAL A 50 13.98 -1.25 -0.58
N THR A 51 13.87 0.07 -0.44
CA THR A 51 14.48 1.04 -1.37
C THR A 51 15.75 1.70 -0.82
N GLN A 52 15.93 1.75 0.50
CA GLN A 52 17.09 2.41 1.16
C GLN A 52 18.14 1.43 1.69
N THR A 53 17.78 0.17 1.99
CA THR A 53 18.65 -0.71 2.76
C THR A 53 19.78 -1.32 1.90
N ARG A 54 21.04 -1.11 2.33
CA ARG A 54 22.23 -1.80 1.79
C ARG A 54 22.39 -3.24 2.34
N GLU A 55 21.84 -3.49 3.53
CA GLU A 55 21.85 -4.79 4.20
C GLU A 55 20.74 -5.73 3.70
N ARG A 56 21.14 -6.88 3.15
CA ARG A 56 20.21 -7.82 2.50
C ARG A 56 19.38 -8.68 3.46
N ARG A 57 19.75 -8.76 4.76
CA ARG A 57 19.27 -9.81 5.67
C ARG A 57 17.79 -9.75 6.08
N ASN A 58 17.08 -8.63 5.86
CA ASN A 58 15.64 -8.51 6.15
C ASN A 58 14.77 -8.16 4.93
N VAL A 59 15.40 -8.05 3.75
CA VAL A 59 14.77 -7.46 2.56
C VAL A 59 13.66 -8.36 2.00
N GLU A 60 13.82 -9.69 2.00
CA GLU A 60 12.78 -10.60 1.49
C GLU A 60 11.49 -10.55 2.33
N ARG A 61 11.62 -10.51 3.66
CA ARG A 61 10.48 -10.33 4.57
C ARG A 61 9.82 -8.97 4.37
N ALA A 62 10.62 -7.90 4.24
CA ALA A 62 10.10 -6.55 4.01
C ALA A 62 9.30 -6.47 2.69
N TRP A 63 9.78 -7.12 1.63
CA TRP A 63 9.04 -7.25 0.37
C TRP A 63 7.73 -8.03 0.52
N GLY A 64 7.73 -9.13 1.27
CA GLY A 64 6.53 -9.92 1.52
C GLY A 64 5.48 -9.10 2.28
N VAL A 65 5.88 -8.41 3.35
CA VAL A 65 4.98 -7.52 4.10
C VAL A 65 4.46 -6.40 3.19
N LEU A 66 5.32 -5.75 2.41
CA LEU A 66 4.90 -4.71 1.47
C LEU A 66 3.82 -5.22 0.50
N HIS A 67 4.03 -6.38 -0.11
CA HIS A 67 3.06 -6.96 -1.04
C HIS A 67 1.72 -7.24 -0.38
N HIS A 68 1.72 -7.92 0.77
CA HIS A 68 0.48 -8.24 1.48
C HIS A 68 -0.25 -6.98 1.98
N SER A 69 0.50 -5.95 2.41
CA SER A 69 -0.10 -4.68 2.78
C SER A 69 -0.78 -3.98 1.61
N LEU A 70 -0.17 -3.98 0.41
CA LEU A 70 -0.77 -3.40 -0.79
C LEU A 70 -2.08 -4.10 -1.19
N VAL A 71 -2.09 -5.45 -1.16
CA VAL A 71 -3.30 -6.24 -1.45
C VAL A 71 -4.41 -5.91 -0.44
N ARG A 72 -4.08 -5.86 0.86
CA ARG A 72 -5.08 -5.53 1.89
C ARG A 72 -5.60 -4.10 1.79
N ILE A 73 -4.80 -3.13 1.36
CA ILE A 73 -5.29 -1.77 1.10
C ILE A 73 -6.28 -1.79 -0.06
N GLN A 74 -6.01 -2.54 -1.13
CA GLN A 74 -6.94 -2.68 -2.26
C GLN A 74 -8.28 -3.31 -1.85
N GLU A 75 -8.25 -4.33 -0.98
CA GLU A 75 -9.46 -4.94 -0.43
C GLU A 75 -10.22 -3.95 0.46
N ARG A 76 -9.51 -3.29 1.40
CA ARG A 76 -10.12 -2.31 2.29
C ARG A 76 -10.67 -1.11 1.54
N SER A 77 -10.02 -0.63 0.48
CA SER A 77 -10.52 0.49 -0.31
C SER A 77 -11.84 0.13 -1.01
N SER A 78 -11.98 -1.09 -1.52
CA SER A 78 -13.25 -1.60 -2.05
C SER A 78 -14.34 -1.64 -0.97
N ASP A 79 -14.01 -2.08 0.24
CA ASP A 79 -14.96 -2.15 1.35
C ASP A 79 -15.39 -0.77 1.85
N LEU A 80 -14.45 0.18 1.99
CA LEU A 80 -14.78 1.56 2.37
C LEU A 80 -15.65 2.26 1.32
N SER A 81 -15.47 1.94 0.04
CA SER A 81 -16.36 2.42 -1.02
C SER A 81 -17.77 1.83 -0.90
N ARG A 82 -17.91 0.54 -0.58
CA ARG A 82 -19.22 -0.09 -0.30
C ARG A 82 -19.92 0.50 0.92
N LEU A 83 -19.16 0.89 1.94
CA LEU A 83 -19.66 1.54 3.14
C LEU A 83 -20.00 3.02 2.94
N GLY A 84 -19.76 3.58 1.74
CA GLY A 84 -20.01 4.99 1.43
C GLY A 84 -19.06 5.97 2.16
N VAL A 85 -17.92 5.47 2.66
CA VAL A 85 -16.88 6.30 3.31
C VAL A 85 -16.01 6.99 2.26
N MET A 86 -15.78 6.30 1.13
CA MET A 86 -15.04 6.81 -0.03
C MET A 86 -15.92 6.83 -1.26
N ASP A 87 -15.79 7.87 -2.06
CA ASP A 87 -16.41 7.92 -3.37
C ASP A 87 -15.60 7.18 -4.45
N ALA A 88 -16.10 7.19 -5.69
CA ALA A 88 -15.47 6.50 -6.81
C ALA A 88 -14.16 7.15 -7.26
N GLU A 89 -14.03 8.48 -7.15
CA GLU A 89 -12.82 9.21 -7.54
C GLU A 89 -11.71 8.97 -6.52
N GLU A 90 -12.04 8.99 -5.24
CA GLU A 90 -11.14 8.67 -4.13
C GLU A 90 -10.63 7.24 -4.20
N ARG A 91 -11.51 6.30 -4.53
CA ARG A 91 -11.11 4.92 -4.77
C ARG A 91 -10.17 4.80 -5.96
N LEU A 92 -10.47 5.47 -7.07
CA LEU A 92 -9.60 5.48 -8.26
C LEU A 92 -8.22 6.04 -7.90
N PHE A 93 -8.15 7.12 -7.13
CA PHE A 93 -6.90 7.69 -6.66
C PHE A 93 -6.07 6.71 -5.82
N VAL A 94 -6.70 5.97 -4.90
CA VAL A 94 -6.04 4.90 -4.14
C VAL A 94 -5.51 3.82 -5.08
N GLU A 95 -6.30 3.37 -6.06
CA GLU A 95 -5.89 2.37 -7.04
C GLU A 95 -4.69 2.85 -7.88
N GLU A 96 -4.65 4.11 -8.29
CA GLU A 96 -3.52 4.73 -9.00
C GLU A 96 -2.25 4.75 -8.13
N CYS A 97 -2.38 5.12 -6.86
CA CYS A 97 -1.26 5.12 -5.92
C CYS A 97 -0.67 3.71 -5.76
N LEU A 98 -1.53 2.71 -5.53
CA LEU A 98 -1.12 1.30 -5.39
C LEU A 98 -0.46 0.78 -6.67
N GLU A 99 -0.99 1.13 -7.83
CA GLU A 99 -0.48 0.69 -9.12
C GLU A 99 0.92 1.28 -9.42
N GLU A 100 1.22 2.52 -9.01
CA GLU A 100 2.57 3.06 -9.08
C GLU A 100 3.59 2.28 -8.21
N VAL A 101 3.16 1.76 -7.07
CA VAL A 101 4.00 0.88 -6.23
C VAL A 101 4.15 -0.51 -6.86
N HIS A 102 3.07 -1.07 -7.40
CA HIS A 102 3.12 -2.36 -8.09
C HIS A 102 3.99 -2.31 -9.34
N LYS A 103 3.96 -1.21 -10.12
CA LYS A 103 4.88 -0.99 -11.26
C LYS A 103 6.33 -1.08 -10.82
N TYR A 104 6.67 -0.49 -9.66
CA TYR A 104 8.01 -0.59 -9.08
C TYR A 104 8.37 -2.03 -8.70
N ILE A 105 7.50 -2.72 -7.96
CA ILE A 105 7.69 -4.14 -7.56
C ILE A 105 7.92 -5.03 -8.79
N ARG A 106 7.05 -4.94 -9.80
CA ARG A 106 7.13 -5.75 -11.02
C ARG A 106 8.47 -5.52 -11.74
N ARG A 107 8.91 -4.26 -11.87
CA ARG A 107 10.20 -3.93 -12.49
C ARG A 107 11.40 -4.40 -11.67
N TYR A 108 11.32 -4.32 -10.34
CA TYR A 108 12.39 -4.77 -9.45
C TYR A 108 12.67 -6.28 -9.60
N PHE A 109 11.60 -7.08 -9.64
CA PHE A 109 11.68 -8.54 -9.76
C PHE A 109 11.76 -9.06 -11.21
N ALA A 110 11.47 -8.25 -12.23
CA ALA A 110 11.69 -8.66 -13.64
C ALA A 110 13.16 -8.99 -13.97
N ARG A 111 14.11 -8.46 -13.18
CA ARG A 111 15.55 -8.66 -13.35
C ARG A 111 16.19 -9.53 -12.26
N ARG A 112 15.38 -10.12 -11.38
CA ARG A 112 15.83 -10.86 -10.18
C ARG A 112 15.01 -12.13 -10.02
N HIS A 113 15.46 -13.04 -9.16
CA HIS A 113 14.64 -14.20 -8.80
C HIS A 113 13.31 -13.73 -8.19
N GLN A 114 12.22 -14.35 -8.67
CA GLN A 114 10.91 -14.07 -8.12
C GLN A 114 10.85 -14.58 -6.67
N PRO A 115 10.28 -13.79 -5.76
CA PRO A 115 10.22 -14.14 -4.35
C PRO A 115 9.24 -15.29 -4.11
N SER A 116 9.52 -16.06 -3.06
CA SER A 116 8.78 -17.27 -2.67
C SER A 116 7.28 -17.00 -2.44
N TRP A 117 6.93 -15.86 -1.83
CA TRP A 117 5.54 -15.43 -1.58
C TRP A 117 4.73 -15.08 -2.84
N ARG A 118 5.34 -15.02 -4.04
CA ARG A 118 4.60 -14.94 -5.31
C ARG A 118 4.19 -16.28 -5.89
N ARG A 119 4.73 -17.41 -5.39
CA ARG A 119 4.52 -18.74 -6.01
C ARG A 119 3.21 -19.43 -5.58
N GLY A 120 2.26 -18.70 -4.97
CA GLY A 120 1.03 -19.28 -4.44
C GLY A 120 -0.16 -18.32 -4.39
N ALA A 121 -0.18 -17.30 -5.25
CA ALA A 121 -1.36 -16.47 -5.52
C ALA A 121 -1.84 -16.75 -6.95
#